data_AF-A0A4S4HXG5-F1
#
_entry.id   AF-A0A4S4HXG5-F1
#
_cell.length_a   1.000
_cell.length_b   1.000
_cell.length_c   1.000
_cell.angle_alpha   90.00
_cell.angle_beta   90.00
_cell.angle_gamma   90.00
#
_symmetry.space_group_name_H-M   'P 1'
#
loop_
_entity.id
_entity.type
_entity.pdbx_description
1 polymer ?
#
loop_
_entity_poly.entity_id
_entity_poly.type
_entity_poly.pdbx_seq_one_letter_code
_entity_poly.pdbx_strand_id
1 'polypeptide(L)'
;MNKKNRVNIAIFTILLLIVGYISYTMYSKNITQDKASKVAINHMKDKENIDLVVTKAEILHGVREGFIDVEGYSKNDKKKEIRVTINKTQNYLVSGWGFKNQR
;
A
#
# COMPACT_ATOMS: atom_id res chain seq x y z
N MET A 1 13.85 44.60 5.20
CA MET A 1 13.60 43.29 5.87
C MET A 1 14.76 42.96 6.80
N ASN A 2 14.52 42.94 8.10
CA ASN A 2 15.58 42.72 9.11
C ASN A 2 16.02 41.24 9.17
N LYS A 3 17.19 40.98 9.79
CA LYS A 3 17.77 39.63 9.90
C LYS A 3 16.79 38.62 10.51
N LYS A 4 16.03 39.04 11.53
CA LYS A 4 15.02 38.23 12.22
C LYS A 4 13.88 37.80 11.29
N ASN A 5 13.37 38.71 10.46
CA ASN A 5 12.31 38.39 9.49
C ASN A 5 12.80 37.42 8.40
N ARG A 6 14.06 37.55 7.94
CA ARG A 6 14.66 36.61 6.99
C ARG A 6 14.75 35.19 7.56
N VAL A 7 15.18 35.07 8.82
CA VAL A 7 15.27 33.78 9.53
C VAL A 7 13.89 33.17 9.73
N ASN A 8 12.90 33.95 10.14
CA ASN A 8 11.53 33.46 10.32
C ASN A 8 10.91 32.96 9.02
N ILE A 9 11.13 33.66 7.89
CA ILE A 9 10.68 33.22 6.58
C ILE A 9 11.35 31.90 6.21
N ALA A 10 12.67 31.77 6.39
CA ALA A 10 13.39 30.53 6.10
C ALA A 10 12.85 29.34 6.90
N ILE A 11 12.59 29.53 8.21
CA ILE A 11 11.99 28.50 9.08
C ILE A 11 10.61 28.10 8.57
N PHE A 12 9.77 29.08 8.21
CA PHE A 12 8.43 28.83 7.71
C PHE A 12 8.45 28.07 6.37
N THR A 13 9.36 28.43 5.47
CA THR A 13 9.55 27.70 4.20
C THR A 13 9.95 26.25 4.44
N ILE A 14 10.87 25.98 5.38
CA ILE A 14 11.28 24.62 5.72
C ILE A 14 10.09 23.81 6.27
N LEU A 15 9.27 24.40 7.14
CA LEU A 15 8.08 23.73 7.66
C LEU A 15 7.09 23.36 6.56
N LEU A 16 6.84 24.26 5.61
CA LEU A 16 5.97 23.98 4.46
C LEU A 16 6.51 22.84 3.59
N LEU A 17 7.82 22.80 3.35
CA LEU A 17 8.45 21.71 2.58
C LEU A 17 8.29 20.36 3.29
N ILE A 18 8.47 20.32 4.62
CA ILE A 18 8.28 19.09 5.41
C ILE A 18 6.84 18.59 5.31
N VAL A 19 5.85 19.47 5.49
CA VAL A 19 4.43 19.11 5.40
C VAL A 19 4.10 18.60 3.98
N GLY A 20 4.54 19.32 2.94
CA GLY A 20 4.34 18.91 1.56
C GLY A 20 4.93 17.53 1.25
N TYR A 21 6.15 17.26 1.76
CA TYR A 21 6.79 15.95 1.60
C TYR A 21 6.00 14.83 2.29
N ILE A 22 5.55 15.04 3.53
CA ILE A 22 4.73 14.04 4.25
C ILE A 22 3.42 13.79 3.50
N SER A 23 2.71 14.84 3.05
CA SER A 23 1.48 14.68 2.28
C SER A 23 1.70 13.89 0.97
N TYR A 24 2.77 14.20 0.23
CA TYR A 24 3.13 13.50 -1.00
C TYR A 24 3.41 12.01 -0.75
N THR A 25 4.20 11.69 0.27
CA THR A 25 4.55 10.30 0.61
C THR A 25 3.32 9.50 1.03
N MET A 26 2.41 10.08 1.82
CA MET A 26 1.14 9.45 2.19
C MET A 26 0.24 9.20 0.97
N TYR A 27 0.13 10.19 0.07
CA TYR A 27 -0.66 10.06 -1.15
C TYR A 27 -0.12 8.95 -2.07
N SER A 28 1.20 8.93 -2.29
CA SER A 28 1.87 7.90 -3.09
C SER A 28 1.70 6.49 -2.49
N LYS A 29 1.77 6.37 -1.16
CA LYS A 29 1.50 5.12 -0.44
C LYS A 29 0.07 4.65 -0.67
N ASN A 30 -0.91 5.53 -0.53
CA ASN A 30 -2.34 5.19 -0.72
C ASN A 30 -2.63 4.74 -2.15
N ILE A 31 -2.07 5.42 -3.17
CA ILE A 31 -2.20 4.97 -4.58
C ILE A 31 -1.58 3.58 -4.76
N THR A 32 -0.41 3.35 -4.19
CA THR A 32 0.28 2.06 -4.29
C THR A 32 -0.58 0.94 -3.66
N GLN A 33 -1.18 1.20 -2.50
CA GLN A 33 -2.06 0.25 -1.81
C GLN A 33 -3.38 0.02 -2.56
N ASP A 34 -4.00 1.06 -3.11
CA ASP A 34 -5.25 0.93 -3.90
C ASP A 34 -5.02 0.12 -5.18
N LYS A 35 -3.93 0.41 -5.92
CA LYS A 35 -3.58 -0.34 -7.13
C LYS A 35 -3.30 -1.81 -6.82
N ALA A 36 -2.55 -2.10 -5.77
CA ALA A 36 -2.31 -3.48 -5.34
C ALA A 36 -3.62 -4.18 -4.93
N SER A 37 -4.46 -3.52 -4.14
CA SER A 37 -5.77 -4.06 -3.73
C SER A 37 -6.63 -4.43 -4.94
N LYS A 38 -6.72 -3.55 -5.95
CA LYS A 38 -7.46 -3.81 -7.19
C LYS A 38 -6.92 -5.02 -7.95
N VAL A 39 -5.60 -5.14 -8.07
CA VAL A 39 -4.99 -6.30 -8.73
C VAL A 39 -5.29 -7.58 -7.96
N ALA A 40 -5.19 -7.57 -6.63
CA ALA A 40 -5.52 -8.73 -5.80
C ALA A 40 -6.99 -9.14 -5.98
N ILE A 41 -7.93 -8.19 -5.90
CA ILE A 41 -9.37 -8.44 -6.09
C ILE A 41 -9.62 -9.09 -7.47
N ASN A 42 -9.09 -8.50 -8.52
CA ASN A 42 -9.29 -9.01 -9.88
C ASN A 42 -8.68 -10.40 -10.05
N HIS A 43 -7.46 -10.62 -9.57
CA HIS A 43 -6.81 -11.92 -9.67
C HIS A 43 -7.61 -13.01 -8.94
N MET A 44 -8.03 -12.74 -7.69
CA MET A 44 -8.80 -13.71 -6.91
C MET A 44 -10.16 -13.99 -7.52
N LYS A 45 -10.82 -12.97 -8.09
CA LYS A 45 -12.12 -13.14 -8.74
C LYS A 45 -12.00 -13.91 -10.04
N ASP A 46 -11.09 -13.50 -10.92
CA ASP A 46 -11.05 -13.99 -12.30
C ASP A 46 -10.33 -15.34 -12.43
N LYS A 47 -9.33 -15.61 -11.58
CA LYS A 47 -8.55 -16.86 -11.65
C LYS A 47 -8.97 -17.88 -10.60
N GLU A 48 -9.31 -17.43 -9.40
CA GLU A 48 -9.58 -18.32 -8.27
C GLU A 48 -11.07 -18.42 -7.91
N ASN A 49 -11.93 -17.65 -8.59
CA ASN A 49 -13.38 -17.57 -8.32
C ASN A 49 -13.72 -17.22 -6.85
N ILE A 50 -12.90 -16.34 -6.25
CA ILE A 50 -13.08 -15.85 -4.88
C ILE A 50 -13.30 -14.34 -4.91
N ASP A 51 -14.47 -13.91 -4.41
CA ASP A 51 -14.74 -12.48 -4.17
C ASP A 51 -13.99 -12.04 -2.91
N LEU A 52 -12.80 -11.45 -3.09
CA LEU A 52 -11.92 -11.00 -2.03
C LEU A 52 -12.38 -9.64 -1.46
N VAL A 53 -12.66 -9.59 -0.17
CA VAL A 53 -12.85 -8.34 0.56
C VAL A 53 -11.53 -7.95 1.22
N VAL A 54 -10.87 -6.93 0.67
CA VAL A 54 -9.59 -6.44 1.17
C VAL A 54 -9.77 -5.72 2.51
N THR A 55 -8.95 -6.07 3.50
CA THR A 55 -8.90 -5.42 4.81
C THR A 55 -7.63 -4.61 5.01
N LYS A 56 -6.52 -5.02 4.36
CA LYS A 56 -5.22 -4.36 4.50
C LYS A 56 -4.38 -4.55 3.25
N ALA A 57 -3.61 -3.53 2.88
CA ALA A 57 -2.52 -3.64 1.92
C ALA A 57 -1.25 -3.11 2.56
N GLU A 58 -0.24 -3.96 2.70
CA GLU A 58 1.02 -3.64 3.38
C GLU A 58 2.18 -3.64 2.39
N ILE A 59 2.81 -2.48 2.24
CA ILE A 59 4.06 -2.37 1.45
C ILE A 59 5.17 -2.94 2.31
N LEU A 60 5.88 -3.94 1.79
CA LEU A 60 6.95 -4.61 2.51
C LEU A 60 8.26 -3.83 2.40
N HIS A 61 9.09 -3.94 3.43
CA HIS A 61 10.37 -3.24 3.56
C HIS A 61 11.53 -4.24 3.75
N GLY A 62 12.77 -3.77 3.59
CA GLY A 62 13.97 -4.59 3.76
C GLY A 62 14.15 -5.62 2.64
N VAL A 63 14.39 -6.88 2.98
CA VAL A 63 14.67 -7.96 2.00
C VAL A 63 13.49 -8.20 1.03
N ARG A 64 12.26 -7.83 1.42
CA ARG A 64 11.07 -7.92 0.56
C ARG A 64 10.64 -6.56 0.01
N GLU A 65 11.57 -5.59 -0.08
CA GLU A 65 11.29 -4.31 -0.71
C GLU A 65 10.79 -4.50 -2.15
N GLY A 66 9.76 -3.74 -2.52
CA GLY A 66 9.11 -3.88 -3.82
C GLY A 66 7.96 -4.88 -3.85
N PHE A 67 7.68 -5.59 -2.76
CA PHE A 67 6.48 -6.42 -2.62
C PHE A 67 5.40 -5.73 -1.77
N ILE A 68 4.15 -6.11 -2.00
CA ILE A 68 2.97 -5.64 -1.28
C ILE A 68 2.14 -6.86 -0.91
N ASP A 69 1.90 -7.07 0.38
CA ASP A 69 0.98 -8.11 0.84
C ASP A 69 -0.42 -7.48 0.99
N VAL A 70 -1.37 -7.96 0.19
CA VAL A 70 -2.79 -7.60 0.29
C VAL A 70 -3.49 -8.71 1.07
N GLU A 71 -4.11 -8.34 2.17
CA GLU A 71 -4.84 -9.23 3.05
C GLU A 71 -6.34 -8.94 3.00
N GLY A 72 -7.12 -9.99 3.17
CA GLY A 72 -8.58 -9.90 3.16
C GLY A 72 -9.21 -11.22 3.51
N TYR A 73 -10.50 -11.33 3.24
CA TYR A 73 -11.25 -12.58 3.42
C TYR A 73 -12.17 -12.83 2.24
N SER A 74 -12.56 -14.08 2.03
CA SER A 74 -13.60 -14.43 1.06
C SER A 74 -14.94 -13.85 1.51
N LYS A 75 -15.64 -13.12 0.66
CA LYS A 75 -16.97 -12.57 0.95
C LYS A 75 -17.97 -13.63 1.42
N ASN A 76 -17.84 -14.86 0.92
CA ASN A 76 -18.70 -15.99 1.26
C ASN A 76 -18.34 -16.64 2.60
N ASP A 77 -17.11 -16.44 3.09
CA ASP A 77 -16.64 -16.99 4.36
C ASP A 77 -15.52 -16.12 4.96
N LYS A 78 -15.89 -15.32 5.98
CA LYS A 78 -14.96 -14.42 6.66
C LYS A 78 -13.82 -15.15 7.40
N LYS A 79 -13.96 -16.45 7.69
CA LYS A 79 -12.90 -17.25 8.33
C LYS A 79 -11.78 -17.62 7.36
N LYS A 80 -12.06 -17.56 6.05
CA LYS A 80 -11.06 -17.80 5.00
C LYS A 80 -10.26 -16.51 4.75
N GLU A 81 -9.33 -16.25 5.65
CA GLU A 81 -8.34 -15.18 5.48
C GLU A 81 -7.38 -15.52 4.35
N ILE A 82 -7.21 -14.58 3.44
CA ILE A 82 -6.40 -14.71 2.23
C ILE A 82 -5.33 -13.64 2.27
N ARG A 83 -4.12 -14.03 1.86
CA ARG A 83 -3.02 -13.11 1.53
C ARG A 83 -2.67 -13.28 0.07
N VAL A 84 -2.56 -12.15 -0.64
CA VAL A 84 -2.07 -12.07 -2.01
C VAL A 84 -0.81 -11.21 -2.01
N THR A 85 0.31 -11.76 -2.45
CA THR A 85 1.57 -11.03 -2.58
C THR A 85 1.71 -10.50 -4.00
N ILE A 86 1.91 -9.19 -4.11
CA ILE A 86 2.05 -8.45 -5.36
C ILE A 86 3.46 -7.89 -5.47
N ASN A 87 4.07 -8.02 -6.64
CA ASN A 87 5.36 -7.43 -6.95
C ASN A 87 5.18 -6.08 -7.66
N LYS A 88 5.41 -4.98 -6.94
CA LYS A 88 5.34 -3.61 -7.47
C LYS A 88 6.36 -3.37 -8.57
N THR A 89 7.57 -3.94 -8.44
CA THR A 89 8.67 -3.73 -9.40
C THR A 89 8.38 -4.40 -10.75
N GLN A 90 7.59 -5.46 -10.74
CA GLN A 90 7.11 -6.15 -11.94
C GLN A 90 5.70 -5.68 -12.33
N ASN A 91 5.48 -4.35 -12.39
CA ASN A 91 4.20 -3.75 -12.77
C ASN A 91 2.97 -4.35 -12.03
N TYR A 92 3.10 -4.56 -10.72
CA TYR A 92 2.03 -5.07 -9.85
C TYR A 92 1.56 -6.49 -10.23
N LEU A 93 2.42 -7.34 -10.79
CA LEU A 93 2.07 -8.75 -11.00
C LEU A 93 1.87 -9.50 -9.67
N VAL A 94 0.93 -10.45 -9.65
CA VAL A 94 0.73 -11.34 -8.51
C VAL A 94 1.87 -12.36 -8.48
N SER A 95 2.63 -12.37 -7.38
CA SER A 95 3.74 -13.30 -7.15
C SER A 95 3.30 -14.59 -6.46
N GLY A 96 2.17 -14.56 -5.76
CA GLY A 96 1.59 -15.72 -5.10
C GLY A 96 0.41 -15.32 -4.23
N TRP A 97 -0.37 -16.30 -3.81
CA TRP A 97 -1.46 -16.12 -2.86
C TRP A 97 -1.65 -17.38 -2.01
N GLY A 98 -2.35 -17.27 -0.89
CA GLY A 98 -2.71 -18.40 -0.04
C GLY A 98 -3.60 -18.06 1.14
N PHE A 99 -4.11 -19.09 1.82
CA PHE A 99 -4.87 -18.92 3.06
C PHE A 99 -3.94 -18.72 4.25
N LYS A 100 -4.28 -17.77 5.12
CA LYS A 100 -3.46 -17.42 6.30
C LYS A 100 -3.46 -18.50 7.39
N ASN A 101 -4.58 -19.21 7.52
CA ASN A 101 -4.85 -20.14 8.63
C ASN A 101 -4.58 -21.63 8.29
N GLN A 102 -3.75 -21.94 7.29
CA GLN A 102 -3.37 -23.32 6.96
C GLN A 102 -2.01 -23.74 7.56
N ARG A 103 -1.81 -23.47 8.87
CA ARG A 103 -0.72 -24.07 9.63
C ARG A 103 -1.24 -25.20 10.51
#